data_AF-A0A2S9YSN6-F1
#
_entry.id   AF-A0A2S9YSN6-F1
#
_cell.length_a   1.000
_cell.length_b   1.000
_cell.length_c   1.000
_cell.angle_alpha   90.00
_cell.angle_beta   90.00
_cell.angle_gamma   90.00
#
_symmetry.space_group_name_H-M   'P 1'
#
loop_
_entity.id
_entity.type
_entity.pdbx_description
1 polymer ?
#
loop_
_entity_poly.entity_id
_entity_poly.type
_entity_poly.pdbx_seq_one_letter_code
_entity_poly.pdbx_strand_id
1 'polypeptide(L)'
;MFGRYHAPTVAMPNLEGEVAELYSAYVGELTTAINDLEPWWARLLATLGRKATKLRWPAGVASHPQVLAIYRDYHHRFSALASAPRGGPPPRFDDDASWGSEAEGPPELLIPPAPERLLIERLSIEAPALHAKLAYLVMSPVGVTPEPRPSMRTLQIVEAETHRPQAFDFEGRHGTQRGLERLLGAGFDLRPRVYEPVALEHASEFHGLAYNSYLRALGRALAQAERWWARELGDHQQRGASPEQARERAYATHVVGPVGHPQVIGVIQAYWALCHEINAALIEVERHVAPEQMLLGWLRDERHQTWVDALTAMPYWPVGLDRAGRWS
;
A
#
# COMPACT_ATOMS: atom_id res chain seq x y z
N MET A 1 7.04 -20.84 -25.14
CA MET A 1 6.74 -19.97 -26.29
C MET A 1 5.72 -18.94 -25.80
N PHE A 2 6.20 -17.81 -25.24
CA PHE A 2 5.34 -16.81 -24.62
C PHE A 2 4.70 -15.95 -25.73
N GLY A 3 3.39 -16.13 -25.94
CA GLY A 3 2.61 -15.27 -26.82
C GLY A 3 2.67 -13.85 -26.32
N ARG A 4 3.10 -12.92 -27.18
CA ARG A 4 3.01 -11.48 -26.94
C ARG A 4 1.52 -11.13 -26.85
N TYR A 5 1.04 -10.85 -25.65
CA TYR A 5 -0.22 -10.15 -25.47
C TYR A 5 -0.03 -8.74 -26.05
N HIS A 6 -0.56 -8.50 -27.25
CA HIS A 6 -0.81 -7.15 -27.72
C HIS A 6 -2.06 -6.66 -26.99
N ALA A 7 -1.86 -5.94 -25.88
CA ALA A 7 -2.92 -5.15 -25.29
C ALA A 7 -3.43 -4.16 -26.35
N PRO A 8 -4.76 -3.99 -26.54
CA PRO A 8 -5.27 -2.96 -27.42
C PRO A 8 -4.76 -1.60 -26.94
N THR A 9 -4.22 -0.81 -27.86
CA THR A 9 -3.82 0.57 -27.60
C THR A 9 -5.09 1.38 -27.34
N VAL A 10 -5.58 1.37 -26.10
CA VAL A 10 -6.66 2.25 -25.68
C VAL A 10 -6.11 3.66 -25.80
N ALA A 11 -6.62 4.41 -26.78
CA ALA A 11 -6.28 5.82 -26.93
C ALA A 11 -6.73 6.54 -25.64
N MET A 12 -5.78 6.88 -24.77
CA MET A 12 -6.11 7.63 -23.58
C MET A 12 -6.45 9.07 -23.98
N PRO A 13 -7.60 9.62 -23.55
CA PRO A 13 -7.98 10.98 -23.90
C PRO A 13 -6.95 11.99 -23.42
N ASN A 14 -6.84 13.15 -24.08
CA ASN A 14 -5.98 14.23 -23.59
C ASN A 14 -6.48 14.70 -22.22
N LEU A 15 -5.55 14.97 -21.31
CA LEU A 15 -5.88 15.60 -20.03
C LEU A 15 -6.09 17.10 -20.29
N GLU A 16 -7.10 17.68 -19.66
CA GLU A 16 -7.44 19.10 -19.80
C GLU A 16 -7.56 19.76 -18.41
N GLY A 17 -7.35 21.08 -18.37
CA GLY A 17 -7.52 21.91 -17.19
C GLY A 17 -6.73 21.43 -15.96
N GLU A 18 -7.40 21.43 -14.80
CA GLU A 18 -6.81 21.09 -13.50
C GLU A 18 -6.22 19.66 -13.46
N VAL A 19 -6.80 18.71 -14.20
CA VAL A 19 -6.28 17.33 -14.26
C VAL A 19 -4.93 17.29 -14.97
N ALA A 20 -4.74 18.06 -16.05
CA ALA A 20 -3.48 18.15 -16.78
C ALA A 20 -2.39 18.81 -15.93
N GLU A 21 -2.73 19.91 -15.24
CA GLU A 21 -1.81 20.61 -14.33
C GLU A 21 -1.36 19.70 -13.17
N LEU A 22 -2.32 19.01 -12.54
CA LEU A 22 -2.04 18.08 -11.44
C LEU A 22 -1.17 16.91 -11.91
N TYR A 23 -1.43 16.38 -13.10
CA TYR A 23 -0.61 15.30 -13.69
C TYR A 23 0.81 15.76 -14.03
N SER A 24 0.97 16.96 -14.61
CA SER A 24 2.29 17.53 -14.89
C SER A 24 3.11 17.72 -13.60
N ALA A 25 2.47 18.22 -12.54
CA ALA A 25 3.09 18.34 -11.22
C ALA A 25 3.50 16.97 -10.64
N TYR A 26 2.64 15.95 -10.77
CA TYR A 26 2.96 14.58 -10.37
C TYR A 26 4.22 14.06 -11.07
N VAL A 27 4.28 14.17 -12.40
CA VAL A 27 5.42 13.70 -13.20
C VAL A 27 6.70 14.44 -12.81
N GLY A 28 6.64 15.76 -12.60
CA GLY A 28 7.78 16.57 -12.19
C GLY A 28 8.32 16.22 -10.80
N GLU A 29 7.42 16.10 -9.81
CA GLU A 29 7.78 15.76 -8.43
C GLU A 29 8.34 14.33 -8.34
N LEU A 30 7.70 13.37 -9.03
CA LEU A 30 8.16 11.98 -9.09
C LEU A 30 9.53 11.85 -9.77
N THR A 31 9.76 12.57 -10.89
CA THR A 31 11.06 12.57 -11.58
C THR A 31 12.17 13.06 -10.66
N THR A 32 11.94 14.18 -9.99
CA THR A 32 12.91 14.77 -9.06
C THR A 32 13.24 13.80 -7.93
N ALA A 33 12.21 13.24 -7.28
CA ALA A 33 12.40 12.30 -6.19
C ALA A 33 13.16 11.02 -6.62
N ILE A 34 12.86 10.47 -7.79
CA ILE A 34 13.57 9.29 -8.29
C ILE A 34 15.05 9.60 -8.57
N ASN A 35 15.35 10.76 -9.15
CA ASN A 35 16.72 11.17 -9.43
C ASN A 35 17.51 11.38 -8.13
N ASP A 36 16.90 12.01 -7.13
CA ASP A 36 17.51 12.23 -5.81
C ASP A 36 17.80 10.90 -5.08
N LEU A 37 17.06 9.84 -5.40
CA LEU A 37 17.25 8.50 -4.83
C LEU A 37 18.28 7.65 -5.59
N GLU A 38 18.79 8.09 -6.74
CA GLU A 38 19.80 7.31 -7.48
C GLU A 38 21.07 7.03 -6.67
N PRO A 39 21.65 8.00 -5.92
CA PRO A 39 22.81 7.72 -5.07
C PRO A 39 22.50 6.71 -3.97
N TRP A 40 21.30 6.76 -3.37
CA TRP A 40 20.87 5.78 -2.37
C TRP A 40 20.77 4.38 -2.96
N TRP A 41 20.12 4.26 -4.13
CA TRP A 41 19.97 2.98 -4.83
C TRP A 41 21.31 2.40 -5.29
N ALA A 42 22.20 3.24 -5.80
CA ALA A 42 23.55 2.84 -6.20
C ALA A 42 24.36 2.30 -5.00
N ARG A 43 24.27 2.95 -3.83
CA ARG A 43 24.91 2.46 -2.60
C ARG A 43 24.33 1.10 -2.18
N LEU A 44 23.01 0.92 -2.20
CA LEU A 44 22.41 -0.37 -1.87
C LEU A 44 22.89 -1.48 -2.81
N LEU A 45 22.93 -1.22 -4.11
CA LEU A 45 23.45 -2.18 -5.10
C LEU A 45 24.91 -2.52 -4.86
N ALA A 46 25.75 -1.55 -4.46
CA ALA A 46 27.15 -1.78 -4.15
C ALA A 46 27.33 -2.61 -2.86
N THR A 47 26.53 -2.33 -1.83
CA THR A 47 26.63 -2.99 -0.51
C THR A 47 26.05 -4.40 -0.51
N LEU A 48 24.86 -4.60 -1.10
CA LEU A 48 24.12 -5.87 -1.04
C LEU A 48 24.33 -6.73 -2.29
N GLY A 49 24.71 -6.12 -3.41
CA GLY A 49 24.69 -6.75 -4.72
C GLY A 49 23.28 -6.85 -5.32
N ARG A 50 23.21 -7.07 -6.64
CA ARG A 50 21.96 -7.05 -7.43
C ARG A 50 20.91 -8.06 -6.93
N LYS A 51 21.33 -9.29 -6.61
CA LYS A 51 20.41 -10.38 -6.24
C LYS A 51 19.73 -10.10 -4.89
N ALA A 52 20.50 -9.72 -3.88
CA ALA A 52 19.95 -9.41 -2.56
C ALA A 52 19.12 -8.12 -2.60
N THR A 53 19.55 -7.11 -3.36
CA THR A 53 18.78 -5.88 -3.56
C THR A 53 17.42 -6.19 -4.20
N LYS A 54 17.36 -7.01 -5.26
CA LYS A 54 16.09 -7.39 -5.91
C LYS A 54 15.16 -8.18 -4.98
N LEU A 55 15.71 -8.98 -4.08
CA LEU A 55 14.92 -9.70 -3.07
C LEU A 55 14.33 -8.73 -2.04
N ARG A 56 15.15 -7.77 -1.57
CA ARG A 56 14.79 -6.82 -0.52
C ARG A 56 13.91 -5.67 -1.00
N TRP A 57 14.09 -5.26 -2.26
CA TRP A 57 13.40 -4.15 -2.93
C TRP A 57 12.86 -4.63 -4.29
N PRO A 58 11.83 -5.51 -4.32
CA PRO A 58 11.34 -6.10 -5.56
C PRO A 58 10.70 -5.06 -6.51
N ALA A 59 10.18 -3.95 -5.97
CA ALA A 59 9.69 -2.81 -6.75
C ALA A 59 10.77 -1.74 -6.98
N GLY A 60 12.01 -2.01 -6.60
CA GLY A 60 13.13 -1.08 -6.76
C GLY A 60 12.92 0.24 -6.03
N VAL A 61 13.31 1.33 -6.66
CA VAL A 61 13.12 2.70 -6.14
C VAL A 61 11.64 3.09 -6.03
N ALA A 62 10.72 2.43 -6.74
CA ALA A 62 9.30 2.74 -6.68
C ALA A 62 8.68 2.46 -5.30
N SER A 63 9.24 1.52 -4.54
CA SER A 63 8.81 1.24 -3.18
C SER A 63 9.52 2.07 -2.11
N HIS A 64 10.35 3.04 -2.49
CA HIS A 64 10.96 3.94 -1.52
C HIS A 64 9.88 4.85 -0.88
N PRO A 65 9.90 5.09 0.45
CA PRO A 65 8.86 5.86 1.14
C PRO A 65 8.59 7.25 0.57
N GLN A 66 9.61 7.92 0.04
CA GLN A 66 9.43 9.21 -0.63
C GLN A 66 8.59 9.09 -1.93
N VAL A 67 8.83 8.03 -2.73
CA VAL A 67 8.05 7.78 -3.94
C VAL A 67 6.62 7.35 -3.59
N LEU A 68 6.46 6.50 -2.58
CA LEU A 68 5.14 6.08 -2.09
C LEU A 68 4.32 7.25 -1.55
N ALA A 69 4.95 8.21 -0.87
CA ALA A 69 4.27 9.41 -0.38
C ALA A 69 3.77 10.31 -1.52
N ILE A 70 4.60 10.53 -2.55
CA ILE A 70 4.18 11.26 -3.75
C ILE A 70 2.99 10.54 -4.41
N TYR A 71 3.09 9.23 -4.62
CA TYR A 71 1.99 8.46 -5.20
C TYR A 71 0.69 8.65 -4.40
N ARG A 72 0.74 8.54 -3.06
CA ARG A 72 -0.43 8.69 -2.20
C ARG A 72 -1.01 10.12 -2.22
N ASP A 73 -0.16 11.14 -2.17
CA ASP A 73 -0.62 12.54 -2.24
C ASP A 73 -1.42 12.79 -3.52
N TYR A 74 -0.85 12.43 -4.67
CA TYR A 74 -1.53 12.62 -5.95
C TYR A 74 -2.73 11.69 -6.12
N HIS A 75 -2.72 10.48 -5.56
CA HIS A 75 -3.89 9.61 -5.54
C HIS A 75 -5.08 10.28 -4.83
N HIS A 76 -4.83 10.85 -3.64
CA HIS A 76 -5.86 11.56 -2.89
C HIS A 76 -6.33 12.83 -3.62
N ARG A 77 -5.42 13.60 -4.22
CA ARG A 77 -5.76 14.81 -4.99
C ARG A 77 -6.62 14.47 -6.22
N PHE A 78 -6.26 13.44 -6.98
CA PHE A 78 -7.09 12.98 -8.11
C PHE A 78 -8.45 12.44 -7.66
N SER A 79 -8.49 11.70 -6.56
CA SER A 79 -9.75 11.20 -5.98
C SER A 79 -10.68 12.32 -5.53
N ALA A 80 -10.11 13.41 -4.98
CA ALA A 80 -10.87 14.60 -4.59
C ALA A 80 -11.46 15.32 -5.82
N LEU A 81 -10.71 15.43 -6.92
CA LEU A 81 -11.23 16.00 -8.18
C LEU A 81 -12.36 15.16 -8.78
N ALA A 82 -12.28 13.84 -8.69
CA ALA A 82 -13.34 12.95 -9.16
C ALA A 82 -14.64 13.08 -8.34
N SER A 83 -14.51 13.38 -7.05
CA SER A 83 -15.62 13.45 -6.09
C SER A 83 -16.23 14.85 -5.97
N ALA A 84 -15.63 15.88 -6.56
CA ALA A 84 -16.16 17.23 -6.54
C ALA A 84 -17.49 17.29 -7.32
N PRO A 85 -18.57 17.86 -6.76
CA PRO A 85 -19.84 17.98 -7.47
C PRO A 85 -19.61 18.84 -8.72
N ARG A 86 -19.80 18.23 -9.90
CA ARG A 86 -19.80 18.98 -11.16
C ARG A 86 -20.97 19.95 -11.07
N GLY A 87 -20.66 21.25 -11.07
CA GLY A 87 -21.64 22.32 -11.00
C GLY A 87 -22.55 22.34 -12.23
N GLY A 88 -23.48 21.39 -12.29
CA GLY A 88 -24.68 21.42 -13.11
C GLY A 88 -25.88 21.40 -12.17
N PRO A 89 -27.01 22.04 -12.56
CA PRO A 89 -28.24 21.83 -11.81
C PRO A 89 -28.53 20.32 -11.74
N PRO A 90 -29.00 19.79 -10.60
CA PRO A 90 -29.40 18.40 -10.52
C PRO A 90 -30.41 18.14 -11.65
N PRO A 91 -30.31 17.03 -12.39
CA PRO A 91 -31.28 16.71 -13.43
C PRO A 91 -32.66 16.74 -12.77
N ARG A 92 -33.51 17.64 -13.25
CA ARG A 92 -34.85 17.75 -12.69
C ARG A 92 -35.65 16.57 -13.20
N PHE A 93 -36.43 15.96 -12.31
CA PHE A 93 -37.22 14.77 -12.62
C PHE A 93 -38.28 15.02 -13.70
N ASP A 94 -38.59 16.29 -14.00
CA ASP A 94 -39.59 16.77 -14.95
C ASP A 94 -39.02 17.21 -16.32
N ASP A 95 -37.73 17.01 -16.57
CA ASP A 95 -37.10 17.33 -17.86
C ASP A 95 -37.15 16.12 -18.80
N ASP A 96 -38.23 15.99 -19.57
CA ASP A 96 -38.43 14.92 -20.57
C ASP A 96 -37.34 14.90 -21.65
N ALA A 97 -36.61 16.00 -21.87
CA ALA A 97 -35.44 16.03 -22.77
C ALA A 97 -34.24 15.25 -22.22
N SER A 98 -34.18 15.04 -20.91
CA SER A 98 -33.14 14.26 -20.22
C SER A 98 -33.43 12.74 -20.20
N TRP A 99 -34.65 12.31 -20.57
CA TRP A 99 -35.10 10.91 -20.50
C TRP A 99 -35.25 10.23 -21.87
N GLY A 100 -34.80 10.86 -22.97
CA GLY A 100 -35.22 10.51 -24.33
C GLY A 100 -34.14 10.24 -25.37
N SER A 101 -32.89 9.93 -25.00
CA SER A 101 -31.96 9.32 -25.95
C SER A 101 -31.22 8.14 -25.31
N GLU A 102 -31.64 6.93 -25.67
CA GLU A 102 -30.84 5.71 -25.57
C GLU A 102 -29.63 5.80 -26.53
N ALA A 103 -28.80 6.83 -26.39
CA ALA A 103 -27.41 6.67 -26.72
C ALA A 103 -26.87 5.80 -25.59
N GLU A 104 -26.57 4.53 -25.87
CA GLU A 104 -25.47 3.87 -25.17
C GLU A 104 -24.29 4.85 -25.21
N GLY A 105 -24.13 5.62 -24.13
CA GLY A 105 -22.97 6.48 -24.00
C GLY A 105 -21.74 5.59 -24.16
N PRO A 106 -20.76 5.99 -24.99
CA PRO A 106 -19.62 5.13 -25.29
C PRO A 106 -19.04 4.62 -23.97
N PRO A 107 -18.80 3.31 -23.83
CA PRO A 107 -18.20 2.80 -22.61
C PRO A 107 -16.83 3.49 -22.44
N GLU A 108 -16.54 3.95 -21.22
CA GLU A 108 -15.20 4.41 -20.78
C GLU A 108 -14.74 5.85 -21.06
N LEU A 109 -15.55 6.87 -20.76
CA LEU A 109 -15.02 8.22 -20.47
C LEU A 109 -15.50 8.73 -19.11
N LEU A 110 -15.25 7.96 -18.04
CA LEU A 110 -15.16 8.53 -16.70
C LEU A 110 -13.92 9.45 -16.70
N ILE A 111 -14.11 10.71 -17.08
CA ILE A 111 -13.16 11.79 -16.79
C ILE A 111 -13.52 12.28 -15.40
N PRO A 112 -12.62 12.34 -14.41
CA PRO A 112 -11.24 11.87 -14.51
C PRO A 112 -11.17 10.33 -14.44
N PRO A 113 -10.25 9.69 -15.20
CA PRO A 113 -10.04 8.26 -15.10
C PRO A 113 -9.60 7.90 -13.67
N ALA A 114 -9.83 6.65 -13.26
CA ALA A 114 -9.42 6.17 -11.94
C ALA A 114 -7.97 6.57 -11.65
N PRO A 115 -7.64 7.08 -10.44
CA PRO A 115 -6.32 7.61 -10.13
C PRO A 115 -5.17 6.67 -10.51
N GLU A 116 -5.34 5.36 -10.36
CA GLU A 116 -4.34 4.35 -10.71
C GLU A 116 -3.98 4.37 -12.21
N ARG A 117 -4.97 4.61 -13.09
CA ARG A 117 -4.75 4.74 -14.54
C ARG A 117 -3.94 6.00 -14.88
N LEU A 118 -4.19 7.09 -14.16
CA LEU A 118 -3.38 8.31 -14.31
C LEU A 118 -1.96 8.09 -13.80
N LEU A 119 -1.82 7.58 -12.58
CA LEU A 119 -0.55 7.52 -11.88
C LEU A 119 0.40 6.45 -12.43
N ILE A 120 -0.11 5.37 -13.05
CA ILE A 120 0.73 4.29 -13.59
C ILE A 120 0.59 4.16 -15.11
N GLU A 121 -0.62 3.96 -15.64
CA GLU A 121 -0.79 3.63 -17.08
C GLU A 121 -0.40 4.80 -17.99
N ARG A 122 -0.79 6.03 -17.65
CA ARG A 122 -0.48 7.22 -18.46
C ARG A 122 1.02 7.48 -18.58
N LEU A 123 1.80 7.12 -17.57
CA LEU A 123 3.27 7.24 -17.62
C LEU A 123 3.85 6.44 -18.79
N SER A 124 3.22 5.34 -19.21
CA SER A 124 3.72 4.52 -20.34
C SER A 124 3.75 5.30 -21.66
N ILE A 125 2.92 6.34 -21.77
CA ILE A 125 2.80 7.22 -22.93
C ILE A 125 3.64 8.48 -22.72
N GLU A 126 3.45 9.18 -21.60
CA GLU A 126 4.00 10.53 -21.40
C GLU A 126 5.38 10.55 -20.73
N ALA A 127 5.72 9.52 -19.94
CA ALA A 127 7.00 9.43 -19.24
C ALA A 127 7.51 7.97 -19.16
N PRO A 128 7.86 7.32 -20.28
CA PRO A 128 8.14 5.88 -20.32
C PRO A 128 9.26 5.42 -19.36
N ALA A 129 10.25 6.29 -19.11
CA ALA A 129 11.33 6.03 -18.16
C ALA A 129 10.83 5.95 -16.70
N LEU A 130 9.84 6.75 -16.31
CA LEU A 130 9.19 6.65 -15.00
C LEU A 130 8.29 5.43 -14.93
N HIS A 131 7.53 5.16 -15.99
CA HIS A 131 6.70 3.96 -16.09
C HIS A 131 7.53 2.69 -15.88
N ALA A 132 8.69 2.58 -16.52
CA ALA A 132 9.58 1.44 -16.34
C ALA A 132 10.04 1.22 -14.89
N LYS A 133 10.04 2.27 -14.05
CA LYS A 133 10.34 2.17 -12.61
C LYS A 133 9.07 1.85 -11.81
N LEU A 134 7.94 2.51 -12.09
CA LEU A 134 6.71 2.37 -11.33
C LEU A 134 5.86 1.14 -11.68
N ALA A 135 6.06 0.52 -12.84
CA ALA A 135 5.31 -0.68 -13.25
C ALA A 135 5.48 -1.87 -12.29
N TYR A 136 6.49 -1.84 -11.41
CA TYR A 136 6.72 -2.84 -10.38
C TYR A 136 5.99 -2.55 -9.05
N LEU A 137 5.23 -1.46 -8.97
CA LEU A 137 4.37 -1.13 -7.84
C LEU A 137 3.10 -2.01 -7.87
N VAL A 138 3.26 -3.30 -7.54
CA VAL A 138 2.21 -4.33 -7.64
C VAL A 138 1.15 -4.27 -6.53
N MET A 139 1.24 -3.28 -5.63
CA MET A 139 0.31 -3.07 -4.52
C MET A 139 0.06 -1.56 -4.32
N SER A 140 -1.19 -1.12 -4.32
CA SER A 140 -1.45 0.29 -3.98
C SER A 140 -0.95 0.60 -2.56
N PRO A 141 -0.15 1.65 -2.33
CA PRO A 141 0.24 2.07 -0.99
C PRO A 141 -0.85 2.89 -0.28
N VAL A 142 -2.07 2.98 -0.84
CA VAL A 142 -3.15 3.80 -0.27
C VAL A 142 -3.92 2.99 0.78
N GLY A 143 -3.85 3.45 2.03
CA GLY A 143 -4.54 2.84 3.17
C GLY A 143 -5.72 3.67 3.67
N VAL A 144 -6.60 3.02 4.43
CA VAL A 144 -7.65 3.69 5.21
C VAL A 144 -7.21 3.71 6.67
N THR A 145 -6.95 4.91 7.21
CA THR A 145 -6.52 5.07 8.60
C THR A 145 -7.54 4.44 9.55
N PRO A 146 -7.12 3.62 10.53
CA PRO A 146 -8.03 3.06 11.51
C PRO A 146 -8.64 4.17 12.37
N GLU A 147 -9.92 4.03 12.70
CA GLU A 147 -10.65 4.93 13.59
C GLU A 147 -10.89 4.26 14.97
N PRO A 148 -10.52 4.92 16.08
CA PRO A 148 -9.77 6.18 16.14
C PRO A 148 -8.31 6.01 15.68
N ARG A 149 -7.72 7.08 15.13
CA ARG A 149 -6.30 7.10 14.76
C ARG A 149 -5.43 6.83 16.01
N PRO A 150 -4.53 5.85 15.98
CA PRO A 150 -3.63 5.58 17.09
C PRO A 150 -2.64 6.73 17.28
N SER A 151 -2.47 7.16 18.52
CA SER A 151 -1.50 8.16 19.00
C SER A 151 -1.10 7.81 20.43
N MET A 152 -0.02 8.40 20.96
CA MET A 152 0.34 8.16 22.38
C MET A 152 -0.78 8.55 23.35
N ARG A 153 -1.63 9.52 22.99
CA ARG A 153 -2.76 9.98 23.83
C ARG A 153 -3.96 9.03 23.83
N THR A 154 -4.09 8.20 22.79
CA THR A 154 -5.20 7.24 22.65
C THR A 154 -4.79 5.85 23.09
N LEU A 155 -3.51 5.61 23.40
CA LEU A 155 -3.07 4.35 23.97
C LEU A 155 -3.69 4.18 25.35
N GLN A 156 -4.43 3.08 25.50
CA GLN A 156 -5.07 2.70 26.74
C GLN A 156 -4.59 1.29 27.11
N ILE A 157 -4.48 1.06 28.42
CA ILE A 157 -4.42 -0.30 28.95
C ILE A 157 -5.81 -0.90 28.70
N VAL A 158 -5.90 -1.75 27.69
CA VAL A 158 -7.09 -2.56 27.45
C VAL A 158 -6.77 -3.93 28.01
N GLU A 159 -7.58 -4.41 28.95
CA GLU A 159 -7.47 -5.80 29.44
C GLU A 159 -7.44 -6.74 28.23
N ALA A 160 -6.54 -7.73 28.27
CA ALA A 160 -6.23 -8.56 27.12
C ALA A 160 -7.48 -9.29 26.64
N GLU A 161 -8.17 -8.74 25.63
CA GLU A 161 -8.99 -9.55 24.75
C GLU A 161 -8.02 -10.51 24.07
N THR A 162 -8.03 -11.75 24.53
CA THR A 162 -7.38 -12.92 23.93
C THR A 162 -8.04 -13.26 22.59
N HIS A 163 -8.23 -12.27 21.72
CA HIS A 163 -8.77 -12.50 20.39
C HIS A 163 -7.68 -13.18 19.57
N ARG A 164 -7.63 -14.50 19.69
CA ARG A 164 -6.85 -15.33 18.79
C ARG A 164 -7.50 -15.21 17.42
N PRO A 165 -6.79 -14.73 16.40
CA PRO A 165 -7.31 -14.74 15.04
C PRO A 165 -7.76 -16.15 14.67
N GLN A 166 -8.86 -16.24 13.92
CA GLN A 166 -9.15 -17.46 13.16
C GLN A 166 -7.92 -17.78 12.30
N ALA A 167 -7.60 -19.07 12.19
CA ALA A 167 -6.53 -19.54 11.32
C ALA A 167 -6.76 -18.92 9.94
N PHE A 168 -5.87 -18.02 9.56
CA PHE A 168 -6.06 -17.17 8.42
C PHE A 168 -5.68 -18.00 7.19
N ASP A 169 -6.68 -18.58 6.53
CA ASP A 169 -6.52 -19.62 5.51
C ASP A 169 -6.62 -19.03 4.09
N PHE A 170 -5.66 -18.18 3.70
CA PHE A 170 -5.39 -17.99 2.28
C PHE A 170 -4.07 -18.68 1.94
N GLU A 171 -4.09 -19.55 0.93
CA GLU A 171 -2.89 -20.17 0.38
C GLU A 171 -1.92 -19.08 -0.09
N GLY A 172 -0.89 -18.80 0.72
CA GLY A 172 0.15 -17.83 0.38
C GLY A 172 0.90 -18.29 -0.87
N ARG A 173 0.90 -17.44 -1.91
CA ARG A 173 1.68 -17.67 -3.15
C ARG A 173 3.14 -17.18 -3.04
N HIS A 174 3.62 -16.94 -1.83
CA HIS A 174 4.95 -16.42 -1.55
C HIS A 174 5.70 -17.29 -0.54
N GLY A 175 7.02 -17.13 -0.49
CA GLY A 175 7.84 -17.74 0.56
C GLY A 175 7.88 -16.84 1.79
N THR A 176 7.25 -17.25 2.90
CA THR A 176 7.22 -16.49 4.17
C THR A 176 8.61 -16.05 4.61
N GLN A 177 9.59 -16.97 4.64
CA GLN A 177 10.95 -16.66 5.06
C GLN A 177 11.60 -15.55 4.21
N ARG A 178 11.39 -15.61 2.89
CA ARG A 178 11.88 -14.57 1.97
C ARG A 178 11.16 -13.24 2.20
N GLY A 179 9.88 -13.27 2.55
CA GLY A 179 9.12 -12.07 2.88
C GLY A 179 9.57 -11.44 4.21
N LEU A 180 9.89 -12.26 5.22
CA LEU A 180 10.51 -11.79 6.48
C LEU A 180 11.84 -11.10 6.21
N GLU A 181 12.76 -11.77 5.52
CA GLU A 181 14.08 -11.22 5.15
C GLU A 181 13.95 -9.92 4.36
N ARG A 182 12.98 -9.87 3.43
CA ARG A 182 12.68 -8.69 2.63
C ARG A 182 12.20 -7.53 3.49
N LEU A 183 11.11 -7.72 4.23
CA LEU A 183 10.45 -6.63 4.95
C LEU A 183 11.29 -6.14 6.13
N LEU A 184 11.85 -7.04 6.95
CA LEU A 184 12.73 -6.64 8.04
C LEU A 184 14.02 -5.98 7.51
N GLY A 185 14.57 -6.49 6.41
CA GLY A 185 15.75 -5.91 5.77
C GLY A 185 15.49 -4.54 5.12
N ALA A 186 14.33 -4.34 4.49
CA ALA A 186 13.99 -3.09 3.83
C ALA A 186 13.84 -1.94 4.84
N GLY A 187 13.26 -2.19 6.01
CA GLY A 187 13.19 -1.19 7.09
C GLY A 187 14.57 -0.77 7.59
N PHE A 188 15.53 -1.70 7.63
CA PHE A 188 16.93 -1.40 7.97
C PHE A 188 17.59 -0.46 6.96
N ASP A 189 17.42 -0.70 5.66
CA ASP A 189 18.03 0.09 4.59
C ASP A 189 17.54 1.56 4.54
N LEU A 190 16.40 1.87 5.16
CA LEU A 190 15.78 3.19 5.21
C LEU A 190 16.32 4.07 6.35
N ARG A 191 17.01 3.49 7.33
CA ARG A 191 17.37 4.19 8.56
C ARG A 191 18.78 4.76 8.48
N PRO A 192 19.01 6.00 8.94
CA PRO A 192 20.36 6.58 9.04
C PRO A 192 21.18 5.98 10.18
N ARG A 193 20.52 5.31 11.15
CA ARG A 193 21.16 4.66 12.30
C ARG A 193 20.69 3.23 12.43
N VAL A 194 21.61 2.37 12.85
CA VAL A 194 21.31 0.98 13.21
C VAL A 194 20.59 1.00 14.55
N TYR A 195 19.33 0.58 14.58
CA TYR A 195 18.74 0.12 15.85
C TYR A 195 19.07 -1.34 16.03
N GLU A 196 19.56 -1.69 17.21
CA GLU A 196 19.61 -3.07 17.63
C GLU A 196 18.18 -3.62 17.74
N PRO A 197 17.94 -4.89 17.40
CA PRO A 197 16.64 -5.52 17.61
C PRO A 197 16.29 -5.52 19.12
N VAL A 198 15.25 -4.77 19.48
CA VAL A 198 14.73 -4.74 20.85
C VAL A 198 13.61 -5.77 20.98
N ALA A 199 13.75 -6.71 21.92
CA ALA A 199 12.69 -7.66 22.26
C ALA A 199 11.54 -6.95 23.00
N LEU A 200 10.32 -7.49 22.91
CA LEU A 200 9.14 -6.85 23.48
C LEU A 200 9.28 -6.61 24.99
N GLU A 201 9.84 -7.55 25.74
CA GLU A 201 10.06 -7.45 27.18
C GLU A 201 11.07 -6.36 27.60
N HIS A 202 11.89 -5.89 26.67
CA HIS A 202 12.88 -4.82 26.89
C HIS A 202 12.42 -3.47 26.32
N ALA A 203 11.31 -3.44 25.58
CA ALA A 203 10.77 -2.20 25.03
C ALA A 203 10.09 -1.35 26.13
N SER A 204 9.87 -0.07 25.84
CA SER A 204 9.12 0.79 26.77
C SER A 204 7.65 0.35 26.88
N GLU A 205 7.00 0.70 28.00
CA GLU A 205 5.58 0.42 28.23
C GLU A 205 4.70 0.95 27.09
N PHE A 206 5.00 2.14 26.56
CA PHE A 206 4.28 2.72 25.42
C PHE A 206 4.39 1.86 24.16
N HIS A 207 5.55 1.25 23.89
CA HIS A 207 5.69 0.32 22.78
C HIS A 207 4.87 -0.96 23.00
N GLY A 208 4.86 -1.50 24.23
CA GLY A 208 4.02 -2.65 24.57
C GLY A 208 2.53 -2.36 24.39
N LEU A 209 2.06 -1.19 24.84
CA LEU A 209 0.69 -0.73 24.63
C LEU A 209 0.35 -0.55 23.14
N ALA A 210 1.27 0.05 22.37
CA ALA A 210 1.12 0.23 20.93
C ALA A 210 1.03 -1.10 20.20
N TYR A 211 1.89 -2.07 20.53
CA TYR A 211 1.87 -3.39 19.93
C TYR A 211 0.57 -4.15 20.25
N ASN A 212 0.11 -4.13 21.50
CA ASN A 212 -1.17 -4.74 21.85
C ASN A 212 -2.35 -4.10 21.10
N SER A 213 -2.33 -2.77 20.94
CA SER A 213 -3.33 -2.06 20.14
C SER A 213 -3.23 -2.39 18.66
N TYR A 214 -2.01 -2.54 18.14
CA TYR A 214 -1.73 -3.00 16.77
C TYR A 214 -2.31 -4.38 16.53
N LEU A 215 -2.12 -5.34 17.43
CA LEU A 215 -2.66 -6.69 17.28
C LEU A 215 -4.18 -6.67 17.08
N ARG A 216 -4.91 -5.89 17.89
CA ARG A 216 -6.36 -5.75 17.76
C ARG A 216 -6.76 -5.09 16.43
N ALA A 217 -6.08 -4.01 16.06
CA ALA A 217 -6.38 -3.30 14.83
C ALA A 217 -6.09 -4.16 13.59
N LEU A 218 -4.95 -4.85 13.57
CA LEU A 218 -4.54 -5.75 12.51
C LEU A 218 -5.51 -6.93 12.40
N GLY A 219 -5.89 -7.57 13.51
CA GLY A 219 -6.86 -8.66 13.52
C GLY A 219 -8.20 -8.25 12.89
N ARG A 220 -8.72 -7.06 13.22
CA ARG A 220 -9.94 -6.52 12.58
C ARG A 220 -9.76 -6.21 11.10
N ALA A 221 -8.62 -5.65 10.71
CA ALA A 221 -8.33 -5.31 9.32
C ALA A 221 -8.17 -6.56 8.45
N LEU A 222 -7.47 -7.57 8.96
CA LEU A 222 -7.32 -8.88 8.34
C LEU A 222 -8.69 -9.56 8.19
N ALA A 223 -9.52 -9.63 9.23
CA ALA A 223 -10.85 -10.22 9.12
C ALA A 223 -11.74 -9.54 8.05
N GLN A 224 -11.58 -8.22 7.86
CA GLN A 224 -12.24 -7.51 6.77
C GLN A 224 -11.68 -7.89 5.40
N ALA A 225 -10.36 -7.95 5.27
CA ALA A 225 -9.67 -8.35 4.06
C ALA A 225 -10.04 -9.78 3.63
N GLU A 226 -10.18 -10.70 4.57
CA GLU A 226 -10.63 -12.07 4.31
C GLU A 226 -12.04 -12.12 3.75
N ARG A 227 -12.99 -11.40 4.37
CA ARG A 227 -14.36 -11.30 3.86
C ARG A 227 -14.42 -10.68 2.47
N TRP A 228 -13.57 -9.69 2.21
CA TRP A 228 -13.43 -9.11 0.88
C TRP A 228 -12.90 -10.14 -0.12
N TRP A 229 -11.82 -10.85 0.21
CA TRP A 229 -11.23 -11.87 -0.65
C TRP A 229 -12.20 -13.01 -0.98
N ALA A 230 -12.98 -13.46 0.00
CA ALA A 230 -14.01 -14.46 -0.22
C ALA A 230 -15.09 -14.00 -1.22
N ARG A 231 -15.43 -12.71 -1.23
CA ARG A 231 -16.34 -12.13 -2.23
C ARG A 231 -15.70 -12.10 -3.62
N GLU A 232 -14.44 -11.68 -3.75
CA GLU A 232 -13.73 -11.68 -5.04
C GLU A 232 -13.70 -13.09 -5.68
N LEU A 233 -13.40 -14.12 -4.86
CA LEU A 233 -13.43 -15.51 -5.32
C LEU A 233 -14.86 -15.95 -5.69
N GLY A 234 -15.85 -15.61 -4.86
CA GLY A 234 -17.25 -15.92 -5.09
C GLY A 234 -17.79 -15.30 -6.38
N ASP A 235 -17.43 -14.05 -6.68
CA ASP A 235 -17.85 -13.33 -7.89
C ASP A 235 -17.31 -13.99 -9.16
N HIS A 236 -16.05 -14.47 -9.15
CA HIS A 236 -15.52 -15.25 -10.25
C HIS A 236 -16.22 -16.60 -10.42
N GLN A 237 -16.55 -17.28 -9.32
CA GLN A 237 -17.28 -18.55 -9.35
C GLN A 237 -18.71 -18.38 -9.87
N GLN A 238 -19.40 -17.32 -9.47
CA GLN A 238 -20.73 -16.98 -9.99
C GLN A 238 -20.71 -16.71 -11.50
N ARG A 239 -19.58 -16.24 -12.04
CA ARG A 239 -19.34 -16.09 -13.49
C ARG A 239 -18.87 -17.39 -14.16
N GLY A 240 -19.04 -18.54 -13.51
CA GLY A 240 -18.77 -19.87 -14.04
C GLY A 240 -17.33 -20.35 -13.93
N ALA A 241 -16.46 -19.66 -13.20
CA ALA A 241 -15.10 -20.14 -12.95
C ALA A 241 -15.09 -21.31 -11.94
N SER A 242 -14.22 -22.30 -12.15
CA SER A 242 -13.92 -23.27 -11.09
C SER A 242 -13.23 -22.60 -9.88
N PRO A 243 -13.18 -23.22 -8.70
CA PRO A 243 -12.45 -22.66 -7.54
C PRO A 243 -10.99 -22.29 -7.84
N GLU A 244 -10.29 -23.12 -8.60
CA GLU A 244 -8.90 -22.86 -9.03
C GLU A 244 -8.82 -21.68 -10.00
N GLN A 245 -9.70 -21.63 -11.00
CA GLN A 245 -9.74 -20.53 -11.97
C GLN A 245 -10.13 -19.20 -11.32
N ALA A 246 -11.07 -19.22 -10.38
CA ALA A 246 -11.45 -18.06 -9.59
C ALA A 246 -10.26 -17.51 -8.81
N ARG A 247 -9.46 -18.39 -8.22
CA ARG A 247 -8.22 -18.04 -7.52
C ARG A 247 -7.17 -17.45 -8.46
N GLU A 248 -6.90 -18.08 -9.59
CA GLU A 248 -5.96 -17.54 -10.58
C GLU A 248 -6.38 -16.15 -11.09
N ARG A 249 -7.67 -15.96 -11.37
CA ARG A 249 -8.22 -14.67 -11.80
C ARG A 249 -8.13 -13.61 -10.70
N ALA A 250 -8.48 -13.96 -9.47
CA ALA A 250 -8.37 -13.04 -8.34
C ALA A 250 -6.93 -12.58 -8.13
N TYR A 251 -5.95 -13.48 -8.18
CA TYR A 251 -4.53 -13.12 -8.06
C TYR A 251 -3.98 -12.37 -9.29
N ALA A 252 -4.57 -12.53 -10.47
CA ALA A 252 -4.20 -11.72 -11.64
C ALA A 252 -4.58 -10.24 -11.44
N THR A 253 -5.69 -9.97 -10.75
CA THR A 253 -6.13 -8.61 -10.42
C THR A 253 -5.50 -8.09 -9.13
N HIS A 254 -5.27 -8.96 -8.15
CA HIS A 254 -4.80 -8.65 -6.81
C HIS A 254 -3.59 -9.51 -6.46
N VAL A 255 -2.42 -9.10 -6.98
CA VAL A 255 -1.18 -9.89 -6.91
C VAL A 255 -0.77 -10.25 -5.48
N VAL A 256 -1.06 -9.37 -4.52
CA VAL A 256 -0.72 -9.56 -3.10
C VAL A 256 -1.87 -10.17 -2.28
N GLY A 257 -2.98 -10.52 -2.92
CA GLY A 257 -4.15 -11.10 -2.27
C GLY A 257 -4.73 -10.18 -1.17
N PRO A 258 -5.24 -10.78 -0.06
CA PRO A 258 -5.92 -10.05 1.02
C PRO A 258 -5.12 -8.90 1.63
N VAL A 259 -3.80 -8.99 1.71
CA VAL A 259 -3.01 -7.96 2.39
C VAL A 259 -2.90 -6.64 1.63
N GLY A 260 -3.28 -6.64 0.35
CA GLY A 260 -3.46 -5.40 -0.43
C GLY A 260 -4.71 -4.61 -0.04
N HIS A 261 -5.54 -5.12 0.87
CA HIS A 261 -6.76 -4.43 1.29
C HIS A 261 -6.45 -3.11 2.04
N PRO A 262 -7.13 -1.99 1.71
CA PRO A 262 -6.80 -0.66 2.27
C PRO A 262 -6.81 -0.56 3.80
N GLN A 263 -7.67 -1.33 4.48
CA GLN A 263 -7.69 -1.38 5.96
C GLN A 263 -6.41 -1.97 6.54
N VAL A 264 -5.82 -3.00 5.90
CA VAL A 264 -4.56 -3.60 6.37
C VAL A 264 -3.43 -2.60 6.16
N ILE A 265 -3.36 -1.97 4.99
CA ILE A 265 -2.37 -0.94 4.66
C ILE A 265 -2.45 0.22 5.66
N GLY A 266 -3.64 0.73 5.95
CA GLY A 266 -3.83 1.86 6.86
C GLY A 266 -3.46 1.55 8.32
N VAL A 267 -3.68 0.31 8.78
CA VAL A 267 -3.17 -0.13 10.09
C VAL A 267 -1.64 -0.12 10.12
N ILE A 268 -0.98 -0.68 9.10
CA ILE A 268 0.49 -0.67 9.02
C ILE A 268 1.03 0.76 9.03
N GLN A 269 0.47 1.67 8.23
CA GLN A 269 0.85 3.08 8.19
C GLN A 269 0.71 3.77 9.55
N ALA A 270 -0.46 3.61 10.18
CA ALA A 270 -0.76 4.30 11.43
C ALA A 270 0.13 3.83 12.58
N TYR A 271 0.40 2.53 12.68
CA TYR A 271 1.27 2.00 13.74
C TYR A 271 2.76 2.18 13.44
N TRP A 272 3.16 2.26 12.16
CA TRP A 272 4.51 2.71 11.80
C TRP A 272 4.77 4.13 12.29
N ALA A 273 3.83 5.05 12.03
CA ALA A 273 3.91 6.44 12.48
C ALA A 273 3.90 6.53 14.02
N LEU A 274 3.03 5.78 14.70
CA LEU A 274 2.98 5.74 16.16
C LEU A 274 4.30 5.24 16.78
N CYS A 275 4.95 4.24 16.19
CA CYS A 275 6.26 3.78 16.67
C CYS A 275 7.30 4.90 16.63
N HIS A 276 7.31 5.70 15.56
CA HIS A 276 8.17 6.88 15.48
C HIS A 276 7.80 7.98 16.48
N GLU A 277 6.50 8.21 16.73
CA GLU A 277 6.02 9.13 17.77
C GLU A 277 6.54 8.72 19.16
N ILE A 278 6.45 7.43 19.49
CA ILE A 278 6.95 6.89 20.77
C ILE A 278 8.47 7.04 20.86
N ASN A 279 9.21 6.63 19.83
CA ASN A 279 10.67 6.78 19.80
C ASN A 279 11.11 8.24 19.96
N ALA A 280 10.39 9.19 19.35
CA ALA A 280 10.70 10.61 19.47
C ALA A 280 10.45 11.17 20.88
N ALA A 281 9.59 10.52 21.68
CA ALA A 281 9.31 10.90 23.06
C ALA A 281 10.27 10.26 24.09
N LEU A 282 11.08 9.27 23.69
CA LEU A 282 12.03 8.59 24.57
C LEU A 282 13.39 9.29 24.57
N ILE A 283 14.04 9.31 25.74
CA ILE A 283 15.41 9.79 25.90
C ILE A 283 16.41 8.64 25.70
N GLU A 284 16.06 7.43 26.15
CA GLU A 284 16.88 6.21 26.10
C GLU A 284 16.89 5.62 24.68
N VAL A 285 17.93 5.92 23.90
CA VAL A 285 18.07 5.49 22.50
C VAL A 285 18.14 3.97 22.36
N GLU A 286 18.69 3.28 23.35
CA GLU A 286 18.75 1.83 23.45
C GLU A 286 17.37 1.15 23.55
N ARG A 287 16.33 1.92 23.94
CA ARG A 287 14.94 1.47 23.97
C ARG A 287 14.17 1.83 22.70
N HIS A 288 14.82 2.44 21.71
CA HIS A 288 14.16 2.75 20.44
C HIS A 288 13.86 1.46 19.69
N VAL A 289 12.61 1.29 19.29
CA VAL A 289 12.17 0.12 18.54
C VAL A 289 12.06 0.47 17.06
N ALA A 290 12.65 -0.34 16.18
CA ALA A 290 12.42 -0.19 14.75
C ALA A 290 10.95 -0.53 14.41
N PRO A 291 10.23 0.27 13.61
CA PRO A 291 8.83 -0.04 13.27
C PRO A 291 8.64 -1.44 12.68
N GLU A 292 9.52 -1.90 11.79
CA GLU A 292 9.47 -3.24 11.23
C GLU A 292 9.69 -4.34 12.29
N GLN A 293 10.46 -4.05 13.35
CA GLN A 293 10.62 -4.95 14.48
C GLN A 293 9.32 -5.02 15.29
N MET A 294 8.68 -3.89 15.56
CA MET A 294 7.38 -3.86 16.25
C MET A 294 6.28 -4.55 15.44
N LEU A 295 6.19 -4.26 14.14
CA LEU A 295 5.06 -4.68 13.30
C LEU A 295 5.17 -6.12 12.78
N LEU A 296 6.39 -6.66 12.66
CA LEU A 296 6.63 -7.99 12.09
C LEU A 296 7.63 -8.83 12.89
N GLY A 297 8.69 -8.22 13.42
CA GLY A 297 9.66 -8.92 14.28
C GLY A 297 8.99 -9.56 15.50
N TRP A 298 8.22 -8.79 16.25
CA TRP A 298 7.50 -9.28 17.44
C TRP A 298 6.39 -10.29 17.10
N LEU A 299 5.71 -10.14 15.96
CA LEU A 299 4.75 -11.15 15.49
C LEU A 299 5.41 -12.52 15.28
N ARG A 300 6.61 -12.52 14.69
CA ARG A 300 7.41 -13.73 14.51
C ARG A 300 7.86 -14.31 15.85
N ASP A 301 8.34 -13.47 16.74
CA ASP A 301 8.92 -13.90 18.02
C ASP A 301 7.83 -14.47 18.96
N GLU A 302 6.62 -13.90 18.95
CA GLU A 302 5.43 -14.40 19.67
C GLU A 302 4.66 -15.52 18.95
N ARG A 303 5.15 -15.97 17.78
CA ARG A 303 4.58 -17.08 16.99
C ARG A 303 3.17 -16.83 16.45
N HIS A 304 2.84 -15.60 16.06
CA HIS A 304 1.63 -15.27 15.29
C HIS A 304 1.77 -15.67 13.82
N GLN A 305 2.01 -16.97 13.55
CA GLN A 305 2.47 -17.46 12.25
C GLN A 305 1.56 -17.06 11.08
N THR A 306 0.24 -17.16 11.25
CA THR A 306 -0.72 -16.80 10.19
C THR A 306 -0.67 -15.31 9.82
N TRP A 307 -0.36 -14.43 10.77
CA TRP A 307 -0.22 -13.00 10.51
C TRP A 307 1.12 -12.68 9.88
N VAL A 308 2.18 -13.39 10.29
CA VAL A 308 3.47 -13.35 9.62
C VAL A 308 3.31 -13.78 8.16
N ASP A 309 2.63 -14.89 7.89
CA ASP A 309 2.36 -15.38 6.54
C ASP A 309 1.58 -14.33 5.73
N ALA A 310 0.59 -13.68 6.31
CA ALA A 310 -0.11 -12.56 5.68
C ALA A 310 0.79 -11.38 5.34
N LEU A 311 1.40 -10.75 6.32
CA LEU A 311 2.17 -9.53 6.08
C LEU A 311 3.34 -9.77 5.14
N THR A 312 3.94 -10.96 5.18
CA THR A 312 5.07 -11.33 4.30
C THR A 312 4.69 -11.52 2.82
N ALA A 313 3.40 -11.49 2.48
CA ALA A 313 2.95 -11.37 1.09
C ALA A 313 3.18 -9.97 0.52
N MET A 314 3.31 -8.93 1.37
CA MET A 314 3.56 -7.56 0.90
C MET A 314 4.94 -7.42 0.25
N PRO A 315 5.04 -6.89 -0.97
CA PRO A 315 6.32 -6.70 -1.66
C PRO A 315 7.21 -5.64 -1.01
N TYR A 316 6.62 -4.70 -0.26
CA TYR A 316 7.29 -3.62 0.46
C TYR A 316 6.40 -3.11 1.59
N TRP A 317 6.97 -2.33 2.50
CA TRP A 317 6.22 -1.57 3.48
C TRP A 317 5.44 -0.45 2.80
N PRO A 318 4.10 -0.38 2.93
CA PRO A 318 3.30 0.66 2.30
C PRO A 318 3.32 1.97 3.09
N VAL A 319 4.50 2.46 3.47
CA VAL A 319 4.67 3.63 4.34
C VAL A 319 5.30 4.79 3.57
N GLY A 320 4.87 6.01 3.84
CA GLY A 320 5.35 7.21 3.17
C GLY A 320 6.22 8.08 4.07
N LEU A 321 7.03 8.95 3.46
CA LEU A 321 7.60 10.13 4.11
C LEU A 321 6.90 11.37 3.56
N ASP A 322 6.22 12.13 4.41
CA ASP A 322 5.64 13.40 4.02
C ASP A 322 6.72 14.41 3.59
N ARG A 323 6.29 15.57 3.06
CA ARG A 323 7.22 16.62 2.60
C ARG A 323 8.13 17.17 3.70
N ALA A 324 7.79 16.98 4.98
CA ALA A 324 8.63 17.36 6.10
C ALA A 324 9.54 16.21 6.59
N GLY A 325 9.57 15.09 5.87
CA GLY A 325 10.32 13.90 6.23
C GLY A 325 9.72 13.12 7.41
N ARG A 326 8.44 13.32 7.74
CA ARG A 326 7.76 12.55 8.78
C ARG A 326 7.06 11.34 8.18
N TRP A 327 7.05 10.24 8.90
CA TRP A 327 6.37 9.03 8.49
C TRP A 327 4.85 9.22 8.47
N SER A 328 4.21 8.83 7.35
CA SER A 328 2.77 8.95 7.11
C SER A 328 2.17 7.72 6.45
#